data_AF-A0A8S3QE05-F1
#
_entry.id   AF-A0A8S3QE05-F1
#
_cell.length_a   1.000
_cell.length_b   1.000
_cell.length_c   1.000
_cell.angle_alpha   90.00
_cell.angle_beta   90.00
_cell.angle_gamma   90.00
#
_symmetry.space_group_name_H-M   'P 1'
#
loop_
_entity.id
_entity.type
_entity.pdbx_description
1 polymer ?
#
loop_
_entity_poly.entity_id
_entity_poly.type
_entity_poly.pdbx_seq_one_letter_code
_entity_poly.pdbx_strand_id
1 'polypeptide(L)'
;MRNNYLKSQEAHLKKKLQCFLQELLRMGTVKGFKHLATYLRGKEEMVISIVNEPQTQHRVYNTDSRRNSVMEEQVADPSKSFTSQQLPYDKRSLLISLRSQMNLNLNAPKGIGLPPASPSDKESNVDSDTTLFLIAGYARYSCPYVWVRSNHQRLIRLTNDSTQEKDSPLRLKSTNKWNSHDIHIWDIIAELVKLCTYPSPLNPFEVDFDYFTTLSLQDRVIATGAMVHCLQNIVLHTQDEKVYASKVFEELQIITKLHFQALQQLVKDGGLPVLQQHIARSNPRQRSTNSGSSRYPSAGPGYQTPSYTSQTYQTQPQYGYAQY
;
A
#
# COMPACT_ATOMS: atom_id res chain seq x y z
N MET A 1 -37.66 20.78 4.24
CA MET A 1 -36.66 20.43 5.29
C MET A 1 -35.99 19.07 5.04
N ARG A 2 -36.72 17.98 4.81
CA ARG A 2 -36.16 16.62 4.58
C ARG A 2 -35.16 16.52 3.42
N ASN A 3 -35.41 17.22 2.30
CA ASN A 3 -34.49 17.24 1.15
C ASN A 3 -33.16 17.94 1.41
N ASN A 4 -33.11 18.92 2.32
CA ASN A 4 -31.86 19.60 2.68
C ASN A 4 -31.02 18.74 3.64
N TYR A 5 -31.67 17.99 4.53
CA TYR A 5 -31.00 17.05 5.43
C TYR A 5 -30.31 15.91 4.65
N LEU A 6 -31.01 15.31 3.70
CA LEU A 6 -30.44 14.23 2.86
C LEU A 6 -29.25 14.72 2.02
N LYS A 7 -29.34 15.91 1.43
CA LYS A 7 -28.22 16.52 0.69
C LYS A 7 -27.02 16.80 1.59
N SER A 8 -27.26 17.29 2.81
CA SER A 8 -26.20 17.54 3.79
C SER A 8 -25.51 16.25 4.23
N GLN A 9 -26.29 15.19 4.46
CA GLN A 9 -25.78 13.87 4.82
C GLN A 9 -24.96 13.24 3.69
N GLU A 10 -25.44 13.33 2.44
CA GLU A 10 -24.70 12.84 1.27
C GLU A 10 -23.37 13.60 1.09
N ALA A 11 -23.37 14.92 1.23
CA ALA A 11 -22.15 15.74 1.16
C ALA A 11 -21.15 15.37 2.26
N HIS A 12 -21.65 15.11 3.48
CA HIS A 12 -20.82 14.66 4.60
C HIS A 12 -20.16 13.30 4.31
N LEU A 13 -20.93 12.31 3.83
CA LEU A 13 -20.41 10.99 3.50
C LEU A 13 -19.38 11.05 2.36
N LYS A 14 -19.60 11.89 1.34
CA LYS A 14 -18.63 12.11 0.27
C LYS A 14 -17.32 12.71 0.79
N LYS A 15 -17.39 13.74 1.63
CA LYS A 15 -16.20 14.34 2.25
C LYS A 15 -15.46 13.33 3.11
N LYS A 16 -16.18 12.55 3.90
CA LYS A 16 -15.60 11.49 4.74
C LYS A 16 -14.91 10.41 3.90
N LEU A 17 -15.56 9.94 2.83
CA LEU A 17 -14.97 8.98 1.90
C LEU A 17 -13.70 9.56 1.25
N GLN A 18 -13.69 10.84 0.88
CA GLN A 18 -12.51 11.49 0.33
C GLN A 18 -11.33 11.48 1.32
N CYS A 19 -11.57 11.75 2.60
CA CYS A 19 -10.54 11.63 3.64
C CYS A 19 -10.02 10.19 3.72
N PHE A 20 -10.92 9.20 3.78
CA PHE A 20 -10.55 7.78 3.79
C PHE A 20 -9.71 7.38 2.57
N LEU A 21 -10.04 7.87 1.37
CA LEU A 21 -9.25 7.59 0.16
C LEU A 21 -7.84 8.18 0.22
N GLN A 22 -7.66 9.35 0.83
CA GLN A 22 -6.34 9.92 1.06
C GLN A 22 -5.53 9.07 2.04
N GLU A 23 -6.15 8.58 3.10
CA GLU A 23 -5.51 7.65 4.04
C GLU A 23 -5.15 6.33 3.38
N LEU A 24 -6.04 5.76 2.56
CA LEU A 24 -5.81 4.55 1.79
C LEU A 24 -4.59 4.71 0.87
N LEU A 25 -4.48 5.84 0.16
CA LEU A 25 -3.31 6.14 -0.67
C LEU A 25 -2.02 6.24 0.15
N ARG A 26 -2.06 6.89 1.32
CA ARG A 26 -0.88 7.01 2.19
C ARG A 26 -0.47 5.66 2.78
N MET A 27 -1.42 4.85 3.22
CA MET A 27 -1.16 3.53 3.79
C MET A 27 -0.64 2.55 2.72
N GLY A 28 -1.16 2.64 1.50
CA GLY A 28 -0.79 1.74 0.40
C GLY A 28 0.61 1.93 -0.16
N THR A 29 1.33 3.00 0.21
CA THR A 29 2.72 3.24 -0.21
C THR A 29 3.75 2.91 0.87
N VAL A 30 3.32 2.64 2.10
CA VAL A 30 4.22 2.34 3.22
C VAL A 30 4.52 0.84 3.24
N LYS A 31 5.80 0.51 3.43
CA LYS A 31 6.33 -0.87 3.50
C LYS A 31 7.10 -1.08 4.80
N GLY A 32 7.36 -2.34 5.16
CA GLY A 32 8.12 -2.71 6.35
C GLY A 32 7.26 -3.05 7.56
N PHE A 33 6.07 -3.62 7.33
CA PHE A 33 5.26 -4.24 8.38
C PHE A 33 5.49 -5.76 8.37
N LYS A 34 5.48 -6.41 9.55
CA LYS A 34 5.67 -7.87 9.66
C LYS A 34 4.44 -8.67 9.25
N HIS A 35 3.26 -8.19 9.63
CA HIS A 35 2.01 -8.96 9.51
C HIS A 35 1.26 -8.69 8.20
N LEU A 36 1.67 -7.66 7.45
CA LEU A 36 0.95 -7.23 6.26
C LEU A 36 1.86 -6.60 5.21
N ALA A 37 1.42 -6.66 3.96
CA ALA A 37 1.99 -5.93 2.86
C ALA A 37 0.86 -5.32 2.02
N THR A 38 1.03 -4.07 1.58
CA THR A 38 0.03 -3.36 0.79
C THR A 38 0.54 -3.06 -0.62
N TYR A 39 -0.39 -2.96 -1.55
CA TYR A 39 -0.14 -2.50 -2.91
C TYR A 39 -1.33 -1.68 -3.41
N LEU A 40 -1.07 -0.48 -3.92
CA LEU A 40 -2.10 0.36 -4.53
C LEU A 40 -2.47 -0.19 -5.92
N ARG A 41 -3.73 -0.60 -6.08
CA ARG A 41 -4.27 -1.03 -7.36
C ARG A 41 -4.86 0.14 -8.16
N GLY A 42 -5.39 1.14 -7.45
CA GLY A 42 -5.93 2.35 -8.07
C GLY A 42 -6.16 3.46 -7.06
N LYS A 43 -6.79 4.55 -7.50
CA LYS A 43 -7.10 5.70 -6.62
C LYS A 43 -8.12 5.37 -5.52
N GLU A 44 -8.97 4.37 -5.77
CA GLU A 44 -10.03 3.93 -4.85
C GLU A 44 -9.83 2.52 -4.33
N GLU A 45 -8.73 1.85 -4.72
CA GLU A 45 -8.50 0.42 -4.50
C GLU A 45 -7.09 0.15 -3.97
N MET A 46 -7.00 -0.56 -2.85
CA MET A 46 -5.76 -1.07 -2.29
C MET A 46 -5.88 -2.56 -2.02
N VAL A 47 -4.89 -3.31 -2.47
CA VAL A 47 -4.73 -4.72 -2.14
C VAL A 47 -3.88 -4.83 -0.88
N ILE A 48 -4.26 -5.72 0.03
CA ILE A 48 -3.51 -6.04 1.24
C ILE A 48 -3.34 -7.55 1.36
N SER A 49 -2.11 -7.98 1.56
CA SER A 49 -1.74 -9.35 1.90
C SER A 49 -1.47 -9.41 3.40
N ILE A 50 -2.04 -10.38 4.10
CA ILE A 50 -1.92 -10.54 5.55
C ILE A 50 -1.43 -11.95 5.86
N VAL A 51 -0.46 -12.07 6.75
CA VAL A 51 0.10 -13.38 7.14
C VAL A 51 -0.92 -14.17 7.98
N ASN A 52 -0.99 -15.48 7.75
CA ASN A 52 -1.97 -16.38 8.35
C ASN A 52 -1.51 -16.95 9.71
N GLU A 53 -0.22 -17.18 9.87
CA GLU A 53 0.41 -17.64 11.12
C GLU A 53 1.56 -16.67 11.46
N PRO A 54 1.84 -16.37 12.73
CA PRO A 54 3.07 -15.68 13.05
C PRO A 54 4.21 -16.57 12.56
N GLN A 55 4.95 -16.06 11.59
CA GLN A 55 6.17 -16.70 11.10
C GLN A 55 7.01 -17.03 12.33
N THR A 56 7.10 -18.32 12.66
CA THR A 56 8.27 -18.81 13.36
C THR A 56 9.46 -18.30 12.56
N GLN A 57 10.35 -17.62 13.28
CA GLN A 57 11.56 -16.97 12.82
C GLN A 57 12.13 -17.69 11.58
N HIS A 58 12.22 -16.97 10.44
CA HIS A 58 12.85 -17.33 9.15
C HIS A 58 11.91 -17.16 7.95
N ARG A 59 11.67 -15.92 7.50
CA ARG A 59 11.56 -15.67 6.06
C ARG A 59 12.82 -14.97 5.56
N VAL A 60 13.71 -15.84 5.07
CA VAL A 60 14.81 -15.57 4.17
C VAL A 60 14.29 -14.75 2.99
N TYR A 61 14.86 -13.55 2.80
CA TYR A 61 14.79 -12.87 1.52
C TYR A 61 15.42 -13.78 0.47
N ASN A 62 14.67 -14.13 -0.57
CA ASN A 62 15.16 -14.94 -1.69
C ASN A 62 16.36 -14.21 -2.34
N THR A 63 17.56 -14.68 -2.02
CA THR A 63 18.76 -14.48 -2.83
C THR A 63 19.29 -15.85 -3.20
N ASP A 64 19.44 -16.09 -4.50
CA ASP A 64 20.02 -17.28 -5.08
C ASP A 64 21.33 -17.69 -4.39
N SER A 65 21.44 -18.96 -3.96
CA SER A 65 22.56 -19.89 -4.26
C SER A 65 22.58 -21.12 -3.34
N ARG A 66 22.33 -22.29 -3.94
CA ARG A 66 22.81 -23.66 -3.61
C ARG A 66 23.63 -23.86 -2.31
N ARG A 67 23.14 -24.73 -1.40
CA ARG A 67 23.70 -26.08 -1.08
C ARG A 67 23.00 -26.76 0.11
N ASN A 68 22.86 -28.08 -0.01
CA ASN A 68 22.23 -29.06 0.88
C ASN A 68 22.69 -29.04 2.36
N SER A 69 21.77 -29.34 3.27
CA SER A 69 21.98 -30.43 4.24
C SER A 69 20.64 -31.03 4.68
N VAL A 70 20.66 -32.36 4.81
CA VAL A 70 19.56 -33.25 5.13
C VAL A 70 19.31 -33.19 6.64
N MET A 71 18.13 -32.76 7.05
CA MET A 71 17.54 -33.18 8.31
C MET A 71 16.03 -33.35 8.11
N GLU A 72 15.56 -34.52 8.48
CA GLU A 72 14.21 -35.04 8.29
C GLU A 72 13.23 -34.23 9.16
N GLU A 73 12.83 -33.07 8.66
CA GLU A 73 11.85 -32.21 9.30
C GLU A 73 10.48 -32.81 8.99
N GLN A 74 9.83 -33.33 10.04
CA GLN A 74 8.47 -33.84 10.00
C GLN A 74 7.60 -32.83 9.26
N VAL A 75 7.10 -33.24 8.09
CA VAL A 75 6.22 -32.42 7.25
C VAL A 75 5.05 -31.98 8.13
N ALA A 76 5.10 -30.71 8.55
CA ALA A 76 4.01 -30.08 9.24
C ALA A 76 2.83 -30.08 8.27
N ASP A 77 1.92 -31.00 8.50
CA ASP A 77 0.65 -31.07 7.78
C ASP A 77 -0.04 -29.71 7.95
N PRO A 78 -0.20 -28.91 6.87
CA PRO A 78 -0.80 -27.58 6.96
C PRO A 78 -2.25 -27.62 7.45
N SER A 79 -2.85 -28.82 7.46
CA SER A 79 -4.18 -29.06 8.01
C SER A 79 -4.21 -29.28 9.54
N LYS A 80 -3.05 -29.45 10.18
CA LYS A 80 -2.90 -29.76 11.62
C LYS A 80 -2.29 -28.64 12.45
N SER A 81 -2.18 -27.43 11.90
CA SER A 81 -2.17 -26.25 12.76
C SER A 81 -3.44 -26.31 13.63
N PHE A 82 -3.29 -26.25 14.95
CA PHE A 82 -4.39 -26.27 15.93
C PHE A 82 -5.37 -25.07 15.79
N THR A 83 -5.44 -24.44 14.62
CA THR A 83 -6.02 -23.14 14.30
C THR A 83 -7.16 -23.22 13.27
N SER A 84 -7.37 -24.36 12.60
CA SER A 84 -8.45 -24.53 11.60
C SER A 84 -9.79 -25.00 12.20
N GLN A 85 -9.79 -25.78 13.29
CA GLN A 85 -11.04 -26.26 13.91
C GLN A 85 -11.80 -25.17 14.68
N GLN A 86 -11.14 -24.08 15.09
CA GLN A 86 -11.74 -22.95 15.81
C GLN A 86 -12.16 -21.78 14.89
N LEU A 87 -11.79 -21.80 13.61
CA LEU A 87 -12.21 -20.77 12.66
C LEU A 87 -13.18 -21.32 11.63
N PRO A 88 -14.47 -21.15 11.91
CA PRO A 88 -15.44 -21.03 10.87
C PRO A 88 -16.48 -20.01 11.29
N TYR A 89 -16.24 -18.76 10.95
CA TYR A 89 -17.38 -17.87 10.96
C TYR A 89 -18.37 -18.40 9.92
N ASP A 90 -19.60 -18.64 10.38
CA ASP A 90 -20.73 -18.90 9.49
C ASP A 90 -20.70 -17.87 8.36
N LYS A 91 -20.93 -18.29 7.11
CA LYS A 91 -21.07 -17.38 5.96
C LYS A 91 -21.97 -16.20 6.31
N ARG A 92 -23.04 -16.48 7.07
CA ARG A 92 -24.04 -15.50 7.53
C ARG A 92 -23.46 -14.41 8.45
N SER A 93 -22.34 -14.69 9.10
CA SER A 93 -21.66 -13.79 10.03
C SER A 93 -20.60 -12.92 9.36
N LEU A 94 -19.82 -13.47 8.41
CA LEU A 94 -18.71 -12.75 7.77
C LEU A 94 -19.01 -12.12 6.42
N LEU A 95 -19.98 -12.61 5.65
CA LEU A 95 -20.32 -12.02 4.36
C LEU A 95 -21.56 -11.14 4.48
N ILE A 96 -21.58 -10.03 3.76
CA ILE A 96 -22.81 -9.24 3.60
C ILE A 96 -23.73 -10.02 2.66
N SER A 97 -24.92 -10.39 3.14
CA SER A 97 -25.89 -11.13 2.33
C SER A 97 -26.26 -10.36 1.06
N LEU A 98 -26.52 -11.04 -0.06
CA LEU A 98 -26.90 -10.39 -1.32
C LEU A 98 -28.10 -9.45 -1.15
N ARG A 99 -29.10 -9.83 -0.34
CA ARG A 99 -30.25 -8.97 -0.01
C ARG A 99 -29.82 -7.69 0.71
N SER A 100 -28.89 -7.79 1.66
CA SER A 100 -28.33 -6.61 2.35
C SER A 100 -27.51 -5.75 1.40
N GLN A 101 -26.70 -6.35 0.52
CA GLN A 101 -25.93 -5.62 -0.50
C GLN A 101 -26.83 -4.78 -1.40
N MET A 102 -27.96 -5.34 -1.86
CA MET A 102 -28.93 -4.61 -2.68
C MET A 102 -29.53 -3.40 -1.96
N ASN A 103 -29.79 -3.50 -0.65
CA ASN A 103 -30.30 -2.37 0.15
C ASN A 103 -29.26 -1.28 0.40
N LEU A 104 -27.98 -1.66 0.47
CA LEU A 104 -26.86 -0.72 0.69
C LEU A 104 -26.46 0.01 -0.61
N ASN A 105 -26.79 -0.55 -1.78
CA ASN A 105 -26.51 0.04 -3.07
C ASN A 105 -27.65 0.97 -3.52
N LEU A 106 -27.85 2.07 -2.80
CA LEU A 106 -29.00 2.99 -2.96
C LEU A 106 -29.20 3.53 -4.39
N ASN A 107 -28.19 3.48 -5.26
CA ASN A 107 -28.18 4.09 -6.60
C ASN A 107 -27.92 3.08 -7.75
N ALA A 108 -27.94 1.77 -7.51
CA ALA A 108 -27.67 0.79 -8.57
C ALA A 108 -28.93 0.27 -9.28
N PRO A 109 -28.77 -0.20 -10.55
CA PRO A 109 -29.80 -0.99 -11.22
C PRO A 109 -30.22 -2.16 -10.34
N LYS A 110 -31.53 -2.41 -10.25
CA LYS A 110 -32.10 -3.53 -9.48
C LYS A 110 -31.40 -4.83 -9.86
N GLY A 111 -30.78 -5.51 -8.90
CA GLY A 111 -30.16 -6.82 -9.07
C GLY A 111 -28.63 -6.86 -8.97
N ILE A 112 -27.93 -5.73 -8.98
CA ILE A 112 -26.47 -5.69 -8.80
C ILE A 112 -26.15 -5.45 -7.32
N GLY A 113 -25.43 -6.39 -6.69
CA GLY A 113 -24.98 -6.31 -5.30
C GLY A 113 -23.87 -5.26 -5.09
N LEU A 114 -22.88 -5.57 -4.28
CA LEU A 114 -21.70 -4.73 -4.05
C LEU A 114 -20.45 -5.40 -4.65
N PRO A 115 -20.37 -5.63 -5.96
CA PRO A 115 -19.18 -6.21 -6.56
C PRO A 115 -18.04 -5.17 -6.54
N PRO A 116 -16.78 -5.63 -6.48
CA PRO A 116 -15.63 -4.78 -6.76
C PRO A 116 -15.62 -4.38 -8.24
N ALA A 117 -15.03 -3.23 -8.57
CA ALA A 117 -14.89 -2.79 -9.96
C ALA A 117 -13.82 -3.63 -10.70
N SER A 118 -12.81 -4.05 -9.95
CA SER A 118 -11.71 -4.89 -10.40
C SER A 118 -12.03 -6.40 -10.31
N PRO A 119 -11.83 -7.19 -11.39
CA PRO A 119 -11.94 -8.65 -11.34
C PRO A 119 -10.86 -9.30 -10.45
N SER A 120 -11.15 -10.50 -9.93
CA SER A 120 -10.26 -11.31 -9.07
C SER A 120 -9.31 -12.24 -9.84
N ASP A 121 -9.54 -12.46 -11.14
CA ASP A 121 -8.95 -13.57 -11.92
C ASP A 121 -7.42 -13.56 -12.07
N LYS A 122 -6.76 -12.44 -11.75
CA LYS A 122 -5.30 -12.28 -11.89
C LYS A 122 -4.53 -12.34 -10.56
N GLU A 123 -5.22 -12.47 -9.43
CA GLU A 123 -4.64 -12.36 -8.09
C GLU A 123 -4.53 -13.72 -7.36
N SER A 124 -4.81 -14.82 -8.06
CA SER A 124 -5.05 -16.16 -7.49
C SER A 124 -3.80 -16.98 -7.15
N ASN A 125 -2.60 -16.40 -7.17
CA ASN A 125 -1.36 -17.14 -6.92
C ASN A 125 -0.63 -16.55 -5.69
N VAL A 126 -1.24 -16.73 -4.53
CA VAL A 126 -0.72 -16.25 -3.25
C VAL A 126 -0.32 -17.46 -2.41
N ASP A 127 0.84 -17.39 -1.77
CA ASP A 127 1.34 -18.37 -0.80
C ASP A 127 0.22 -18.86 0.13
N SER A 128 0.23 -20.15 0.49
CA SER A 128 -0.69 -20.73 1.49
C SER A 128 -0.70 -19.96 2.83
N ASP A 129 0.40 -19.26 3.10
CA ASP A 129 0.67 -18.62 4.38
C ASP A 129 0.13 -17.18 4.45
N THR A 130 -0.43 -16.64 3.37
CA THR A 130 -0.96 -15.26 3.38
C THR A 130 -2.35 -15.17 2.73
N THR A 131 -3.23 -14.37 3.31
CA THR A 131 -4.55 -14.10 2.75
C THR A 131 -4.61 -12.71 2.13
N LEU A 132 -5.11 -12.65 0.91
CA LEU A 132 -5.21 -11.43 0.11
C LEU A 132 -6.61 -10.85 0.19
N PHE A 133 -6.69 -9.54 0.37
CA PHE A 133 -7.92 -8.77 0.36
C PHE A 133 -7.82 -7.57 -0.57
N LEU A 134 -8.95 -7.16 -1.13
CA LEU A 134 -9.14 -5.87 -1.76
C LEU A 134 -9.92 -4.97 -0.81
N ILE A 135 -9.35 -3.82 -0.44
CA ILE A 135 -10.06 -2.73 0.23
C ILE A 135 -10.37 -1.68 -0.82
N ALA A 136 -11.64 -1.28 -0.93
CA ALA A 136 -12.02 -0.21 -1.85
C ALA A 136 -13.07 0.74 -1.27
N GLY A 137 -12.94 2.02 -1.65
CA GLY A 137 -13.84 3.10 -1.26
C GLY A 137 -14.49 3.74 -2.47
N TYR A 138 -15.31 3.00 -3.22
CA TYR A 138 -15.91 3.55 -4.44
C TYR A 138 -16.95 4.63 -4.13
N ALA A 139 -16.89 5.74 -4.86
CA ALA A 139 -17.85 6.84 -4.75
C ALA A 139 -19.32 6.38 -4.86
N ARG A 140 -19.59 5.38 -5.71
CA ARG A 140 -20.95 4.82 -5.90
C ARG A 140 -21.56 4.22 -4.64
N TYR A 141 -20.74 3.74 -3.70
CA TYR A 141 -21.22 3.12 -2.46
C TYR A 141 -21.17 4.06 -1.26
N SER A 142 -20.46 5.20 -1.37
CA SER A 142 -20.26 6.16 -0.27
C SER A 142 -19.71 5.56 1.03
N CYS A 143 -19.08 4.39 0.94
CA CYS A 143 -18.66 3.55 2.07
C CYS A 143 -17.53 2.61 1.62
N PRO A 144 -16.51 2.39 2.46
CA PRO A 144 -15.47 1.39 2.18
C PRO A 144 -15.98 -0.03 2.40
N TYR A 145 -15.55 -0.93 1.52
CA TYR A 145 -15.81 -2.36 1.62
C TYR A 145 -14.52 -3.16 1.38
N VAL A 146 -14.53 -4.40 1.85
CA VAL A 146 -13.40 -5.32 1.75
C VAL A 146 -13.86 -6.61 1.11
N TRP A 147 -13.13 -7.12 0.14
CA TRP A 147 -13.38 -8.41 -0.51
C TRP A 147 -12.22 -9.35 -0.26
N VAL A 148 -12.52 -10.61 -0.02
CA VAL A 148 -11.50 -11.67 0.01
C VAL A 148 -11.09 -11.96 -1.43
N ARG A 149 -9.78 -12.09 -1.68
CA ARG A 149 -9.21 -12.37 -3.01
C ARG A 149 -8.49 -13.72 -3.07
N SER A 150 -7.96 -14.20 -1.95
CA SER A 150 -7.39 -15.55 -1.83
C SER A 150 -7.87 -16.23 -0.54
N ASN A 151 -7.66 -17.54 -0.42
CA ASN A 151 -7.92 -18.31 0.81
C ASN A 151 -9.35 -18.21 1.37
N HIS A 152 -10.37 -18.08 0.50
CA HIS A 152 -11.77 -18.02 0.92
C HIS A 152 -12.19 -19.22 1.79
N GLN A 153 -11.71 -20.43 1.47
CA GLN A 153 -12.02 -21.65 2.23
C GLN A 153 -11.50 -21.60 3.67
N ARG A 154 -10.39 -20.88 3.91
CA ARG A 154 -9.80 -20.72 5.24
C ARG A 154 -10.62 -19.78 6.11
N LEU A 155 -11.10 -18.68 5.54
CA LEU A 155 -11.86 -17.67 6.29
C LEU A 155 -13.35 -17.99 6.41
N ILE A 156 -13.90 -18.71 5.43
CA ILE A 156 -15.34 -18.91 5.26
C ILE A 156 -15.58 -20.40 5.00
N ARG A 157 -16.48 -21.02 5.78
CA ARG A 157 -17.02 -22.35 5.45
C ARG A 157 -17.83 -22.28 4.16
N LEU A 158 -17.17 -22.41 3.02
CA LEU A 158 -17.82 -22.56 1.74
C LEU A 158 -18.36 -23.99 1.62
N THR A 159 -19.66 -24.18 1.89
CA THR A 159 -20.40 -25.32 1.33
C THR A 159 -20.29 -25.26 -0.19
N ASN A 160 -20.14 -26.41 -0.85
CA ASN A 160 -19.74 -26.68 -2.24
C ASN A 160 -20.35 -25.85 -3.40
N ASP A 161 -21.09 -24.78 -3.15
CA ASP A 161 -21.65 -23.91 -4.18
C ASP A 161 -21.35 -22.44 -3.96
N SER A 162 -20.72 -21.88 -5.00
CA SER A 162 -21.02 -20.61 -5.67
C SER A 162 -19.83 -19.68 -5.82
N THR A 163 -19.29 -19.67 -7.04
CA THR A 163 -18.36 -18.64 -7.53
C THR A 163 -18.94 -17.22 -7.41
N GLN A 164 -20.28 -17.09 -7.32
CA GLN A 164 -20.99 -15.83 -7.09
C GLN A 164 -20.71 -15.19 -5.73
N GLU A 165 -20.30 -15.96 -4.72
CA GLU A 165 -19.97 -15.43 -3.39
C GLU A 165 -18.55 -14.86 -3.29
N LYS A 166 -17.68 -15.10 -4.27
CA LYS A 166 -16.30 -14.58 -4.27
C LYS A 166 -16.24 -13.04 -4.32
N ASP A 167 -17.26 -12.40 -4.90
CA ASP A 167 -17.37 -10.94 -4.98
C ASP A 167 -18.30 -10.35 -3.92
N SER A 168 -18.66 -11.12 -2.90
CA SER A 168 -19.38 -10.60 -1.74
C SER A 168 -18.41 -9.94 -0.75
N PRO A 169 -18.67 -8.69 -0.32
CA PRO A 169 -17.82 -8.02 0.65
C PRO A 169 -17.97 -8.62 2.05
N LEU A 170 -16.90 -8.48 2.83
CA LEU A 170 -16.84 -8.81 4.24
C LEU A 170 -17.69 -7.86 5.08
N ARG A 171 -18.32 -8.44 6.09
CA ARG A 171 -19.07 -7.77 7.14
C ARG A 171 -18.14 -7.46 8.32
N LEU A 172 -17.35 -6.41 8.17
CA LEU A 172 -16.44 -5.93 9.22
C LEU A 172 -17.15 -5.00 10.21
N LYS A 173 -16.72 -4.99 11.47
CA LYS A 173 -17.22 -4.07 12.50
C LYS A 173 -16.89 -2.63 12.15
N SER A 174 -15.68 -2.38 11.64
CA SER A 174 -15.21 -1.08 11.15
C SER A 174 -16.11 -0.54 10.04
N THR A 175 -16.33 -1.30 8.96
CA THR A 175 -17.16 -0.86 7.83
C THR A 175 -18.64 -0.71 8.21
N ASN A 176 -19.18 -1.57 9.08
CA ASN A 176 -20.56 -1.45 9.58
C ASN A 176 -20.80 -0.16 10.39
N LYS A 177 -19.77 0.37 11.06
CA LYS A 177 -19.85 1.59 11.85
C LYS A 177 -19.56 2.87 11.04
N TRP A 178 -19.33 2.74 9.72
CA TRP A 178 -18.99 3.86 8.84
C TRP A 178 -19.97 5.05 8.93
N ASN A 179 -21.28 4.80 9.07
CA ASN A 179 -22.25 5.89 9.13
C ASN A 179 -22.33 6.58 10.50
N SER A 180 -21.77 5.99 11.55
CA SER A 180 -21.96 6.44 12.94
C SER A 180 -20.68 6.86 13.66
N HIS A 181 -19.51 6.41 13.21
CA HIS A 181 -18.22 6.66 13.85
C HIS A 181 -17.22 7.14 12.82
N ASP A 182 -16.20 7.91 13.22
CA ASP A 182 -15.07 8.16 12.34
C ASP A 182 -14.24 6.88 12.20
N ILE A 183 -14.13 6.38 10.97
CA ILE A 183 -13.49 5.09 10.67
C ILE A 183 -12.38 5.38 9.68
N HIS A 184 -11.18 4.97 10.06
CA HIS A 184 -9.97 5.16 9.28
C HIS A 184 -9.52 3.85 8.65
N ILE A 185 -8.61 3.94 7.68
CA ILE A 185 -8.07 2.75 7.01
C ILE A 185 -7.40 1.77 7.98
N TRP A 186 -6.70 2.28 9.00
CA TRP A 186 -6.04 1.44 10.01
C TRP A 186 -7.03 0.69 10.90
N ASP A 187 -8.27 1.15 11.06
CA ASP A 187 -9.30 0.40 11.79
C ASP A 187 -9.67 -0.89 11.04
N ILE A 188 -9.81 -0.78 9.72
CA ILE A 188 -10.09 -1.90 8.83
C ILE A 188 -8.91 -2.87 8.82
N ILE A 189 -7.68 -2.35 8.67
CA ILE A 189 -6.48 -3.19 8.62
C ILE A 189 -6.25 -3.95 9.92
N ALA A 190 -6.37 -3.28 11.08
CA ALA A 190 -6.21 -3.95 12.37
C ALA A 190 -7.24 -5.07 12.57
N GLU A 191 -8.48 -4.86 12.13
CA GLU A 191 -9.53 -5.88 12.15
C GLU A 191 -9.18 -7.07 11.24
N LEU A 192 -8.64 -6.82 10.03
CA LEU A 192 -8.23 -7.87 9.12
C LEU A 192 -7.01 -8.66 9.62
N VAL A 193 -6.00 -8.00 10.21
CA VAL A 193 -4.84 -8.68 10.80
C VAL A 193 -5.27 -9.60 11.93
N LYS A 194 -6.15 -9.11 12.81
CA LYS A 194 -6.75 -9.90 13.89
C LYS A 194 -7.58 -11.08 13.38
N LEU A 195 -8.27 -10.90 12.26
CA LEU A 195 -9.06 -11.95 11.62
C LEU A 195 -8.17 -13.06 11.02
N CYS A 196 -7.00 -12.71 10.50
CA CYS A 196 -6.16 -13.63 9.74
C CYS A 196 -5.06 -14.31 10.55
N THR A 197 -4.55 -13.67 11.60
CA THR A 197 -3.33 -14.12 12.27
C THR A 197 -3.68 -14.87 13.56
N TYR A 198 -3.10 -16.06 13.78
CA TYR A 198 -3.28 -16.81 15.02
C TYR A 198 -1.96 -17.24 15.67
N PRO A 199 -1.70 -16.88 16.95
CA PRO A 199 -2.48 -15.95 17.75
C PRO A 199 -2.51 -14.55 17.13
N SER A 200 -3.58 -13.79 17.37
CA SER A 200 -3.65 -12.40 16.92
C SER A 200 -2.48 -11.62 17.52
N PRO A 201 -1.70 -10.87 16.73
CA PRO A 201 -0.58 -10.11 17.25
C PRO A 201 -1.08 -9.03 18.20
N LEU A 202 -0.25 -8.69 19.20
CA LEU A 202 -0.53 -7.58 20.11
C LEU A 202 -0.50 -6.23 19.37
N ASN A 203 0.37 -6.11 18.37
CA ASN A 203 0.46 -4.96 17.48
C ASN A 203 0.17 -5.41 16.04
N PRO A 204 -0.98 -5.03 15.44
CA PRO A 204 -1.27 -5.37 14.05
C PRO A 204 -0.39 -4.60 13.05
N PHE A 205 0.28 -3.53 13.50
CA PHE A 205 1.17 -2.68 12.70
C PHE A 205 2.64 -2.88 13.07
N GLU A 206 2.99 -4.07 13.59
CA GLU A 206 4.36 -4.37 13.99
C GLU A 206 5.36 -4.10 12.87
N VAL A 207 6.37 -3.30 13.18
CA VAL A 207 7.40 -2.85 12.23
C VAL A 207 8.48 -3.92 12.07
N ASP A 208 8.80 -4.25 10.82
CA ASP A 208 10.00 -5.02 10.49
C ASP A 208 11.20 -4.05 10.44
N PHE A 209 11.95 -3.97 11.54
CA PHE A 209 13.14 -3.12 11.59
C PHE A 209 14.27 -3.63 10.69
N ASP A 210 14.38 -4.95 10.50
CA ASP A 210 15.42 -5.56 9.69
C ASP A 210 15.25 -5.17 8.22
N TYR A 211 14.00 -5.10 7.73
CA TYR A 211 13.68 -4.56 6.39
C TYR A 211 14.39 -3.21 6.13
N PHE A 212 14.32 -2.25 7.06
CA PHE A 212 14.94 -0.94 6.85
C PHE A 212 16.47 -0.99 6.84
N THR A 213 17.09 -1.96 7.53
CA THR A 213 18.54 -2.14 7.51
C THR A 213 19.06 -2.64 6.16
N THR A 214 18.23 -3.37 5.40
CA THR A 214 18.57 -3.87 4.07
C THR A 214 18.52 -2.78 2.98
N LEU A 215 17.79 -1.69 3.24
CA LEU A 215 17.63 -0.60 2.27
C LEU A 215 18.90 0.23 2.12
N SER A 216 19.10 0.76 0.92
CA SER A 216 20.08 1.81 0.64
C SER A 216 19.85 3.01 1.56
N LEU A 217 20.89 3.81 1.82
CA LEU A 217 20.77 4.94 2.75
C LEU A 217 19.67 5.93 2.31
N GLN A 218 19.56 6.19 1.01
CA GLN A 218 18.57 7.13 0.46
C GLN A 218 17.15 6.57 0.61
N ASP A 219 16.93 5.31 0.24
CA ASP A 219 15.63 4.65 0.37
C ASP A 219 15.24 4.48 1.84
N ARG A 220 16.21 4.19 2.71
CA ARG A 220 15.99 4.09 4.16
C ARG A 220 15.49 5.41 4.74
N VAL A 221 16.07 6.55 4.37
CA VAL A 221 15.60 7.86 4.87
C VAL A 221 14.15 8.11 4.45
N ILE A 222 13.80 7.85 3.18
CA ILE A 222 12.44 8.04 2.67
C ILE A 222 11.46 7.06 3.34
N ALA A 223 11.81 5.77 3.37
CA ALA A 223 10.95 4.71 3.90
C ALA A 223 10.71 4.87 5.41
N THR A 224 11.74 5.19 6.19
CA THR A 224 11.60 5.45 7.63
C THR A 224 10.78 6.70 7.89
N GLY A 225 10.94 7.78 7.11
CA GLY A 225 10.13 8.99 7.23
C GLY A 225 8.65 8.74 6.92
N ALA A 226 8.36 7.95 5.88
CA ALA A 226 7.01 7.53 5.55
C ALA A 226 6.39 6.67 6.66
N MET A 227 7.15 5.72 7.23
CA MET A 227 6.72 4.89 8.34
C MET A 227 6.44 5.71 9.61
N VAL A 228 7.33 6.64 9.97
CA VAL A 228 7.14 7.57 11.11
C VAL A 228 5.81 8.31 10.97
N HIS A 229 5.57 8.94 9.81
CA HIS A 229 4.34 9.67 9.56
C HIS A 229 3.10 8.75 9.56
N CYS A 230 3.22 7.52 9.07
CA CYS A 230 2.16 6.53 9.12
C CYS A 230 1.78 6.18 10.57
N LEU A 231 2.76 5.76 11.38
CA LEU A 231 2.53 5.39 12.78
C LEU A 231 2.04 6.56 13.63
N GLN A 232 2.52 7.79 13.38
CA GLN A 232 1.99 9.00 14.02
C GLN A 232 0.49 9.16 13.78
N ASN A 233 0.04 9.01 12.53
CA ASN A 233 -1.38 9.10 12.22
C ASN A 233 -2.19 7.97 12.88
N ILE A 234 -1.65 6.75 12.91
CA ILE A 234 -2.30 5.63 13.60
C ILE A 234 -2.45 5.94 15.09
N VAL A 235 -1.40 6.42 15.77
CA VAL A 235 -1.44 6.77 17.19
C VAL A 235 -2.44 7.89 17.46
N LEU A 236 -2.42 8.97 16.66
CA LEU A 236 -3.26 10.15 16.89
C LEU A 236 -4.76 9.90 16.71
N HIS A 237 -5.12 8.97 15.83
CA HIS A 237 -6.52 8.70 15.48
C HIS A 237 -7.04 7.36 16.01
N THR A 238 -6.18 6.57 16.68
CA THR A 238 -6.63 5.37 17.37
C THR A 238 -7.25 5.76 18.70
N GLN A 239 -8.46 5.28 18.96
CA GLN A 239 -9.12 5.44 20.25
C GLN A 239 -8.30 4.82 21.39
N ASP A 240 -8.20 5.51 22.52
CA ASP A 240 -7.42 5.09 23.70
C ASP A 240 -7.79 3.69 24.22
N GLU A 241 -9.01 3.22 23.96
CA GLU A 241 -9.49 1.89 24.34
C GLU A 241 -8.77 0.74 23.63
N LYS A 242 -8.04 1.02 22.54
CA LYS A 242 -7.39 -0.03 21.77
C LYS A 242 -6.03 -0.39 22.37
N VAL A 243 -5.94 -1.63 22.85
CA VAL A 243 -4.75 -2.21 23.49
C VAL A 243 -3.47 -2.07 22.67
N TYR A 244 -3.56 -2.07 21.33
CA TYR A 244 -2.37 -1.97 20.47
C TYR A 244 -1.77 -0.55 20.37
N ALA A 245 -2.49 0.50 20.80
CA ALA A 245 -2.04 1.88 20.62
C ALA A 245 -0.69 2.16 21.32
N SER A 246 -0.52 1.62 22.53
CA SER A 246 0.74 1.73 23.28
C SER A 246 1.90 1.03 22.55
N LYS A 247 1.62 -0.12 21.92
CA LYS A 247 2.62 -0.88 21.16
C LYS A 247 3.03 -0.19 19.87
N VAL A 248 2.09 0.42 19.16
CA VAL A 248 2.40 1.26 18.00
C VAL A 248 3.23 2.47 18.42
N PHE A 249 2.95 3.07 19.58
CA PHE A 249 3.72 4.19 20.10
C PHE A 249 5.17 3.81 20.47
N GLU A 250 5.38 2.64 21.10
CA GLU A 250 6.71 2.09 21.37
C GLU A 250 7.52 1.95 20.06
N GLU A 251 6.93 1.39 19.01
CA GLU A 251 7.61 1.24 17.72
C GLU A 251 7.85 2.56 17.00
N LEU A 252 6.91 3.51 17.11
CA LEU A 252 7.08 4.87 16.58
C LEU A 252 8.35 5.53 17.13
N GLN A 253 8.67 5.34 18.41
CA GLN A 253 9.89 5.89 18.99
C GLN A 253 11.16 5.27 18.36
N ILE A 254 11.16 3.95 18.15
CA ILE A 254 12.29 3.22 17.58
C ILE A 254 12.51 3.63 16.11
N ILE A 255 11.46 3.65 15.30
CA ILE A 255 11.58 4.01 13.88
C ILE A 255 11.94 5.50 13.70
N THR A 256 11.48 6.37 14.60
CA THR A 256 11.89 7.79 14.62
C THR A 256 13.38 7.93 14.88
N LYS A 257 13.93 7.19 15.85
CA LYS A 257 15.38 7.16 16.10
C LYS A 257 16.14 6.68 14.87
N LEU A 258 15.67 5.61 14.23
CA LEU A 258 16.29 5.08 13.01
C LEU A 258 16.27 6.10 11.86
N HIS A 259 15.15 6.82 11.69
CA HIS A 259 15.01 7.87 10.68
C HIS A 259 16.05 8.97 10.87
N PHE A 260 16.19 9.51 12.09
CA PHE A 260 17.16 10.57 12.36
C PHE A 260 18.61 10.10 12.22
N GLN A 261 18.91 8.85 12.60
CA GLN A 261 20.24 8.27 12.37
C GLN A 261 20.56 8.17 10.88
N ALA A 262 19.62 7.68 10.07
CA ALA A 262 19.77 7.60 8.61
C ALA A 262 19.92 9.00 7.99
N LEU A 263 19.14 9.98 8.45
CA LEU A 263 19.23 11.36 7.98
C LEU A 263 20.58 12.00 8.31
N GLN A 264 21.07 11.81 9.54
CA GLN A 264 22.40 12.30 9.95
C GLN A 264 23.51 11.68 9.11
N GLN A 265 23.43 10.38 8.84
CA GLN A 265 24.41 9.69 7.99
C GLN A 265 24.38 10.22 6.56
N LEU A 266 23.18 10.42 5.99
CA LEU A 266 23.02 10.97 4.65
C LEU A 266 23.63 12.37 4.53
N VAL A 267 23.46 13.21 5.56
CA VAL A 267 24.06 14.56 5.59
C VAL A 267 25.59 14.50 5.66
N LYS A 268 26.15 13.55 6.43
CA LYS A 268 27.61 13.36 6.53
C LYS A 268 28.23 12.88 5.21
N ASP A 269 27.53 12.01 4.48
CA ASP A 269 28.01 11.42 3.23
C ASP A 269 27.85 12.35 2.00
N GLY A 270 27.62 13.65 2.24
CA GLY A 270 27.50 14.67 1.19
C GLY A 270 26.08 14.93 0.68
N GLY A 271 25.05 14.36 1.32
CA GLY A 271 23.65 14.60 1.00
C GLY A 271 23.16 13.94 -0.30
N LEU A 272 21.91 14.20 -0.67
CA LEU A 272 21.37 13.77 -1.96
C LEU A 272 22.06 14.55 -3.09
N PRO A 273 22.44 13.90 -4.22
CA PRO A 273 23.03 14.58 -5.38
C PRO A 273 22.18 15.76 -5.89
N VAL A 274 20.85 15.70 -5.69
CA VAL A 274 19.90 16.76 -6.03
C VAL A 274 20.15 18.05 -5.24
N LEU A 275 20.55 17.95 -3.96
CA LEU A 275 20.90 19.12 -3.15
C LEU A 275 22.25 19.71 -3.61
N GLN A 276 23.21 18.86 -3.99
CA GLN A 276 24.48 19.33 -4.55
C GLN A 276 24.29 20.05 -5.90
N GLN A 277 23.38 19.57 -6.77
CA GLN A 277 23.04 20.23 -8.04
C GLN A 277 22.37 21.60 -7.83
N HIS A 278 21.51 21.75 -6.81
CA HIS A 278 20.94 23.04 -6.48
C HIS A 278 21.98 24.01 -5.92
N ILE A 279 22.88 23.55 -5.04
CA ILE A 279 23.97 24.36 -4.47
C ILE A 279 24.95 24.82 -5.57
N ALA A 280 25.32 23.93 -6.50
CA ALA A 280 26.19 24.25 -7.63
C ALA A 280 25.54 25.23 -8.63
N ARG A 281 24.22 25.17 -8.81
CA ARG A 281 23.49 26.12 -9.68
C ARG A 281 23.25 27.49 -9.02
N SER A 282 23.23 27.56 -7.68
CA SER A 282 23.06 28.82 -6.95
C SER A 282 24.33 29.65 -6.79
N ASN A 283 25.50 29.17 -7.23
CA ASN A 283 26.77 29.89 -7.02
C ASN A 283 27.51 30.25 -8.33
N PRO A 284 27.01 31.21 -9.14
CA PRO A 284 27.77 31.81 -10.22
C PRO A 284 28.40 33.12 -9.76
N ARG A 285 29.34 33.11 -8.80
CA ARG A 285 30.15 34.31 -8.48
C ARG A 285 31.46 33.95 -7.80
N GLN A 286 32.50 33.78 -8.63
CA GLN A 286 33.85 34.35 -8.48
C GLN A 286 34.86 33.49 -9.23
N ARG A 287 34.96 33.70 -10.54
CA ARG A 287 36.19 33.44 -11.29
C ARG A 287 36.25 34.40 -12.48
N SER A 288 36.82 35.59 -12.24
CA SER A 288 37.79 36.26 -13.13
C SER A 288 37.82 37.76 -12.87
N THR A 289 38.84 38.23 -12.15
CA THR A 289 39.48 39.52 -12.45
C THR A 289 40.95 39.38 -12.09
N ASN A 290 41.77 38.99 -13.06
CA ASN A 290 43.18 39.36 -13.02
C ASN A 290 43.55 39.93 -14.38
N SER A 291 43.58 41.26 -14.43
CA SER A 291 43.98 42.08 -15.54
C SER A 291 45.48 42.36 -15.45
N GLY A 292 46.24 41.97 -16.48
CA GLY A 292 47.67 42.24 -16.61
C GLY A 292 48.12 42.23 -18.07
N SER A 293 48.04 43.41 -18.70
CA SER A 293 48.71 43.93 -19.91
C SER A 293 49.87 43.10 -20.52
N SER A 294 49.86 42.82 -21.84
CA SER A 294 50.46 43.68 -22.89
C SER A 294 50.69 42.97 -24.25
N ARG A 295 50.48 43.74 -25.33
CA ARG A 295 51.10 43.74 -26.68
C ARG A 295 50.69 42.71 -27.77
N TYR A 296 50.05 43.27 -28.81
CA TYR A 296 50.02 42.91 -30.25
C TYR A 296 51.45 42.90 -30.88
N PRO A 297 51.69 42.41 -32.13
CA PRO A 297 50.81 42.28 -33.33
C PRO A 297 50.90 40.88 -34.02
N SER A 298 50.25 40.48 -35.12
CA SER A 298 49.95 41.12 -36.41
C SER A 298 49.09 40.17 -37.29
N ALA A 299 48.29 40.75 -38.20
CA ALA A 299 47.81 40.27 -39.51
C ALA A 299 47.49 38.76 -39.75
N GLY A 300 46.24 38.40 -40.02
CA GLY A 300 45.75 38.25 -41.41
C GLY A 300 44.78 37.06 -41.54
N PRO A 301 43.95 36.97 -42.59
CA PRO A 301 42.51 36.67 -42.45
C PRO A 301 42.11 35.23 -42.83
N GLY A 302 41.03 34.75 -42.23
CA GLY A 302 40.39 33.49 -42.61
C GLY A 302 38.93 33.47 -42.16
N TYR A 303 38.05 34.01 -43.00
CA TYR A 303 36.61 33.81 -42.92
C TYR A 303 36.28 32.33 -43.17
N GLN A 304 35.43 31.73 -42.33
CA GLN A 304 34.40 30.77 -42.75
C GLN A 304 33.47 30.40 -41.58
N THR A 305 32.22 30.83 -41.69
CA THR A 305 31.01 30.23 -41.10
C THR A 305 30.05 29.96 -42.27
N PRO A 306 28.89 29.30 -42.08
CA PRO A 306 28.65 28.02 -41.42
C PRO A 306 27.84 27.07 -42.36
N SER A 307 27.97 25.75 -42.23
CA SER A 307 27.05 24.81 -42.91
C SER A 307 26.02 24.26 -41.93
N TYR A 308 24.79 24.74 -42.07
CA TYR A 308 23.56 24.07 -41.63
C TYR A 308 23.31 22.84 -42.49
N THR A 309 22.96 21.71 -41.86
CA THR A 309 22.12 20.69 -42.51
C THR A 309 21.04 20.25 -41.53
N SER A 310 19.82 20.55 -41.93
CA SER A 310 18.55 20.10 -41.36
C SER A 310 18.07 18.84 -42.10
N GLN A 311 17.04 18.20 -41.52
CA GLN A 311 16.11 17.21 -42.12
C GLN A 311 16.60 15.74 -42.07
N THR A 312 15.76 14.72 -41.80
CA THR A 312 14.30 14.60 -41.99
C THR A 312 13.71 13.43 -41.21
N TYR A 313 12.40 13.52 -40.96
CA TYR A 313 11.48 12.47 -40.52
C TYR A 313 11.28 11.35 -41.56
N GLN A 314 11.06 10.11 -41.10
CA GLN A 314 10.34 9.03 -41.81
C GLN A 314 9.63 8.15 -40.75
N THR A 315 8.32 8.30 -40.54
CA THR A 315 7.17 7.61 -41.19
C THR A 315 6.98 6.14 -40.80
N GLN A 316 5.83 5.89 -40.17
CA GLN A 316 5.17 4.58 -39.98
C GLN A 316 4.96 3.81 -41.30
N PRO A 317 4.58 2.52 -41.20
CA PRO A 317 3.36 2.13 -41.89
C PRO A 317 2.32 1.41 -41.02
N GLN A 318 1.11 1.50 -41.57
CA GLN A 318 -0.23 1.15 -41.16
C GLN A 318 -0.60 -0.34 -41.31
N TYR A 319 -1.67 -0.70 -40.58
CA TYR A 319 -2.78 -1.62 -40.88
C TYR A 319 -2.57 -3.13 -41.10
N GLY A 320 -3.34 -3.91 -40.33
CA GLY A 320 -3.80 -5.25 -40.65
C GLY A 320 -5.08 -5.58 -39.88
N TYR A 321 -6.24 -5.37 -40.50
CA TYR A 321 -7.52 -5.94 -40.09
C TYR A 321 -7.49 -7.45 -40.36
N ALA A 322 -7.97 -8.25 -39.41
CA ALA A 322 -8.47 -9.60 -39.69
C ALA A 322 -9.69 -9.88 -38.80
N GLN A 323 -10.86 -9.88 -39.43
CA GLN A 323 -12.03 -10.59 -38.95
C GLN A 323 -11.82 -12.09 -39.15
N TYR A 324 -12.20 -12.91 -38.18
CA TYR A 324 -13.09 -14.07 -38.32
C TYR A 324 -13.74 -14.36 -36.97
#